data_AF-A0A848TTJ1-F1
#
_entry.id   AF-A0A848TTJ1-F1
#
_cell.length_a   1.000
_cell.length_b   1.000
_cell.length_c   1.000
_cell.angle_alpha   90.00
_cell.angle_beta   90.00
_cell.angle_gamma   90.00
#
_symmetry.space_group_name_H-M   'P 1'
#
loop_
_entity.id
_entity.type
_entity.pdbx_description
1 polymer ?
#
loop_
_entity_poly.entity_id
_entity_poly.type
_entity_poly.pdbx_seq_one_letter_code
_entity_poly.pdbx_strand_id
1 'polypeptide(L)' 'MRAIRLALAATLSLAVTAAGANPDFWQNEWPDTDFETTTVDNWAEIMSGGPPKDGIPAIDDPQFIAAA' A
#
# COMPACT_ATOMS: atom_id res chain seq x y z
N MET A 1 -21.08 10.27 -36.83
CA MET A 1 -20.38 9.10 -36.25
C MET A 1 -18.95 9.37 -35.82
N ARG A 2 -18.07 9.97 -36.65
CA ARG A 2 -16.67 10.27 -36.26
C ARG A 2 -16.53 11.21 -35.05
N ALA A 3 -17.29 12.31 -35.03
CA ALA A 3 -17.25 13.28 -33.93
C ALA A 3 -17.70 12.67 -32.59
N ILE A 4 -18.72 11.79 -32.61
CA ILE A 4 -19.21 11.10 -31.41
C ILE A 4 -18.14 10.14 -30.85
N ARG A 5 -17.42 9.42 -31.73
CA ARG A 5 -16.33 8.54 -31.31
C ARG A 5 -15.15 9.31 -30.71
N LEU A 6 -14.82 10.48 -31.27
CA LEU A 6 -13.77 11.35 -30.74
C LEU A 6 -14.15 11.96 -29.39
N ALA A 7 -15.41 12.40 -29.24
CA ALA A 7 -15.92 12.89 -27.97
C ALA A 7 -15.90 11.80 -26.89
N LEU A 8 -16.32 10.58 -27.24
CA LEU A 8 -16.34 9.44 -26.31
C LEU A 8 -14.92 9.03 -25.87
N ALA A 9 -13.97 9.00 -26.81
CA ALA A 9 -12.56 8.73 -26.49
C ALA A 9 -11.96 9.82 -25.60
N ALA A 10 -12.26 11.10 -25.86
CA ALA A 10 -11.79 12.20 -25.03
C ALA A 10 -12.35 12.12 -23.60
N THR A 11 -13.64 11.82 -23.43
CA THR A 11 -14.26 11.64 -22.11
C THR A 11 -13.68 10.44 -21.34
N LEU A 12 -13.35 9.34 -22.03
CA LEU A 12 -12.77 8.16 -21.38
C LEU A 12 -11.32 8.41 -20.95
N SER A 13 -10.58 9.25 -21.69
CA SER A 13 -9.19 9.62 -21.37
C SER A 13 -9.09 10.51 -20.12
N LEU A 14 -10.15 11.24 -19.79
CA LEU A 14 -10.25 12.08 -18.59
C LEU A 14 -10.59 11.28 -17.32
N ALA A 15 -10.99 10.01 -17.46
CA ALA A 15 -11.33 9.13 -16.35
C ALA A 15 -10.12 8.37 -15.78
N VAL A 16 -8.90 8.72 -16.19
CA VAL A 16 -7.67 8.20 -15.58
C VAL A 16 -7.54 8.82 -14.19
N THR A 17 -8.24 8.23 -13.22
CA THR A 17 -8.00 8.49 -11.81
C THR A 17 -6.59 8.03 -11.50
N ALA A 18 -5.78 8.89 -10.89
CA ALA A 18 -4.51 8.49 -10.33
C ALA A 18 -4.75 7.27 -9.43
N ALA A 19 -4.10 6.15 -9.74
CA ALA A 19 -4.04 5.02 -8.83
C ALA A 19 -3.21 5.49 -7.63
N GLY A 20 -3.90 6.10 -6.66
CA GLY A 20 -3.30 6.59 -5.44
C GLY A 20 -2.91 5.39 -4.59
N ALA A 21 -1.66 5.38 -4.17
CA ALA A 21 -1.20 4.48 -3.13
C ALA A 21 -1.98 4.84 -1.85
N ASN A 22 -3.07 4.11 -1.54
CA ASN A 22 -3.88 4.33 -0.34
C ASN A 22 -3.58 3.27 0.74
N PRO A 23 -2.98 3.64 1.88
CA PRO A 23 -2.69 2.72 2.97
C PRO A 23 -3.89 2.37 3.87
N ASP A 24 -5.11 2.89 3.60
CA ASP A 24 -6.33 2.67 4.39
C ASP A 24 -6.59 1.20 4.74
N PHE A 25 -6.21 0.28 3.84
CA PHE A 25 -6.33 -1.15 4.09
C PHE A 25 -5.52 -1.59 5.33
N TRP A 26 -4.25 -1.17 5.44
CA TRP A 26 -3.37 -1.57 6.55
C TRP A 26 -3.53 -0.71 7.80
N GLN A 27 -4.05 0.51 7.70
CA GLN A 27 -4.34 1.34 8.88
C GLN A 27 -5.23 0.60 9.90
N ASN A 28 -6.10 -0.30 9.44
CA ASN A 28 -6.91 -1.12 10.33
C ASN A 28 -6.09 -2.16 11.12
N GLU A 29 -5.04 -2.71 10.51
CA GLU A 29 -4.14 -3.69 11.16
C GLU A 29 -3.03 -3.02 11.96
N TRP A 30 -2.66 -1.79 11.57
CA TRP A 30 -1.55 -1.03 12.12
C TRP A 30 -1.99 0.41 12.49
N PRO A 31 -2.89 0.57 13.47
CA PRO A 31 -3.49 1.87 13.77
C PRO A 31 -2.50 2.91 14.31
N ASP A 32 -1.40 2.46 14.92
CA ASP A 32 -0.38 3.34 15.51
C ASP A 32 0.74 3.72 14.53
N THR A 33 0.72 3.20 13.30
CA THR A 33 1.74 3.47 12.28
C THR A 33 1.46 4.80 11.57
N ASP A 34 2.47 5.67 11.50
CA ASP A 34 2.43 6.86 10.66
C ASP A 34 2.74 6.50 9.20
N PHE A 35 1.71 6.49 8.35
CA PHE A 35 1.84 6.18 6.92
C PHE A 35 2.30 7.37 6.06
N GLU A 36 2.47 8.58 6.63
CA GLU A 36 3.05 9.72 5.90
C GLU A 36 4.56 9.53 5.69
N THR A 37 5.21 8.77 6.58
CA THR A 37 6.62 8.42 6.48
C THR A 37 6.81 7.11 5.72
N THR A 38 7.04 7.19 4.40
CA THR A 38 7.23 6.01 3.55
C THR A 38 8.28 6.21 2.46
N THR A 39 8.96 5.13 2.07
CA THR A 39 9.82 5.07 0.87
C THR A 39 9.16 4.29 -0.28
N VAL A 40 7.93 3.82 -0.08
CA VAL A 40 7.17 3.05 -1.05
C VAL A 40 6.40 4.01 -1.94
N ASP A 41 6.72 4.02 -3.25
CA ASP A 41 6.04 4.87 -4.23
C ASP A 41 4.63 4.35 -4.56
N ASN A 42 4.41 3.03 -4.45
CA ASN A 42 3.13 2.39 -4.75
C ASN A 42 2.81 1.23 -3.81
N TRP A 43 1.88 1.46 -2.89
CA TRP A 43 1.40 0.48 -1.92
C TRP A 43 0.81 -0.81 -2.56
N ALA A 44 0.38 -0.79 -3.83
CA ALA A 44 -0.07 -2.02 -4.52
C ALA A 44 1.05 -3.05 -4.73
N GLU A 45 2.31 -2.69 -4.54
CA GLU A 45 3.44 -3.63 -4.61
C GLU A 45 3.55 -4.53 -3.37
N ILE A 46 2.98 -4.12 -2.23
CA ILE A 46 2.98 -4.90 -1.00
C ILE A 46 1.92 -6.00 -1.13
N MET A 47 2.38 -7.23 -1.26
CA MET A 47 1.51 -8.40 -1.37
C MET A 47 0.88 -8.77 -0.03
N SER A 48 -0.43 -9.01 -0.03
CA SER A 48 -1.14 -9.59 1.10
C SER A 48 -0.79 -11.07 1.30
N GLY A 49 -0.86 -11.57 2.54
CA GLY A 49 -0.75 -13.00 2.84
C GLY A 49 0.30 -13.40 3.89
N GLY A 50 0.93 -12.43 4.55
CA GLY A 50 1.78 -12.69 5.72
C GLY A 50 0.98 -13.04 6.98
N PRO A 51 1.64 -13.49 8.06
CA PRO A 51 1.05 -13.55 9.39
C PRO A 51 0.51 -12.17 9.80
N PRO A 52 -0.58 -12.09 10.57
CA PRO A 52 -1.06 -10.80 11.10
C PRO A 52 0.00 -10.17 12.02
N LYS A 53 -0.16 -8.88 12.36
CA LYS A 53 0.74 -8.10 13.26
C LYS A 53 1.25 -8.90 14.46
N ASP A 54 0.37 -9.63 15.15
CA ASP A 54 0.68 -10.43 16.34
C ASP A 54 0.72 -11.95 16.07
N GLY A 55 0.81 -12.34 14.80
CA GLY A 55 0.81 -13.74 14.36
C GLY A 55 2.15 -14.46 14.55
N ILE A 56 3.22 -13.72 14.83
CA ILE A 56 4.55 -14.27 15.13
C ILE A 56 4.81 -14.11 16.63
N PRO A 57 5.00 -15.20 17.38
CA PRO A 57 5.31 -15.13 18.81
C PRO A 57 6.59 -14.33 19.06
N ALA A 58 6.55 -13.46 20.07
CA ALA A 58 7.75 -12.79 20.55
C ALA A 58 8.76 -13.81 21.10
N ILE A 59 10.05 -13.47 21.04
CA ILE A 59 11.11 -14.23 21.71
C ILE A 59 11.24 -13.66 23.13
N ASP A 60 11.01 -14.50 24.14
CA ASP A 60 11.04 -14.08 25.55
C ASP A 60 12.48 -13.92 26.10
N ASP A 61 13.46 -14.70 25.61
CA ASP A 61 14.87 -14.67 26.06
C ASP A 61 15.87 -14.64 24.88
N PRO A 62 15.95 -13.51 24.14
CA PRO A 62 16.85 -13.40 23.01
C PRO A 62 18.32 -13.41 23.46
N GLN A 63 19.15 -14.23 22.80
CA GLN A 63 20.58 -14.27 23.05
C GLN A 63 21.29 -13.17 22.25
N PHE A 64 22.02 -12.28 22.93
CA PHE A 64 22.73 -11.16 22.31
C PHE A 64 24.21 -11.46 22.09
N ILE A 65 24.77 -10.91 21.02
CA ILE A 65 26.22 -10.84 20.78
C ILE A 65 26.71 -9.39 20.91
N ALA A 66 27.98 -9.20 21.22
CA ALA A 66 28.57 -7.86 21.31
C ALA A 66 28.56 -7.17 19.93
N ALA A 67 28.21 -5.88 19.92
CA ALA A 67 28.42 -5.03 18.74
C ALA A 67 29.92 -4.79 18.52
N ALA A 68 30.32 -4.69 17.26
CA ALA A 68 31.71 -4.45 16.86
C ALA A 68 32.17 -3.00 17.13
#